data_AF-A0AAU2LLJ1-F1
#
_entry.id   AF-A0AAU2LLJ1-F1
#
_cell.length_a   1.000
_cell.length_b   1.000
_cell.length_c   1.000
_cell.angle_alpha   90.00
_cell.angle_beta   90.00
_cell.angle_gamma   90.00
#
_symmetry.space_group_name_H-M   'P 1'
#
loop_
_entity.id
_entity.type
_entity.pdbx_description
1 polymer ?
#
loop_
_entity_poly.entity_id
_entity_poly.type
_entity_poly.pdbx_seq_one_letter_code
_entity_poly.pdbx_strand_id
1 'polypeptide(L)'
;MDHGFWTVEERQEWRLLGEQAGAALTLVYLPATHDELWGRIEERNQQTFDNPNTMYFSESDLRRHAGRFEVPGSDEPHLVHDGRSSSLLRALGYGDTAESAR
;
A
#
# COMPACT_ATOMS: atom_id res chain seq x y z
N MET A 1 0.23 9.65 1.24
CA MET A 1 1.34 9.04 2.01
C MET A 1 1.61 7.67 1.39
N ASP A 2 2.87 7.31 1.19
CA ASP A 2 3.28 5.97 0.80
C ASP A 2 4.04 5.34 1.99
N HIS A 3 3.29 4.70 2.88
CA HIS A 3 3.78 4.14 4.14
C HIS A 3 3.06 2.84 4.44
N GLY A 4 3.69 1.95 5.22
CA GLY A 4 3.18 0.60 5.47
C GLY A 4 1.92 0.54 6.33
N PHE A 5 1.71 1.52 7.23
CA PHE A 5 0.53 1.63 8.10
C PHE A 5 0.10 0.27 8.69
N TRP A 6 1.04 -0.37 9.38
CA TRP A 6 1.04 -1.80 9.65
C TRP A 6 -0.04 -2.23 10.61
N THR A 7 -0.36 -1.39 11.60
CA THR A 7 -1.34 -1.69 12.65
C THR A 7 -2.56 -0.78 12.57
N VAL A 8 -3.67 -1.23 13.16
CA VAL A 8 -4.88 -0.43 13.34
C VAL A 8 -4.57 0.83 14.13
N GLU A 9 -3.76 0.71 15.19
CA GLU A 9 -3.38 1.85 16.05
C GLU A 9 -2.64 2.93 15.26
N GLU A 10 -1.65 2.55 14.43
CA GLU A 10 -0.91 3.50 13.58
C GLU A 10 -1.86 4.22 12.61
N ARG A 11 -2.80 3.50 11.99
CA ARG A 11 -3.79 4.11 11.08
C ARG A 11 -4.72 5.07 11.80
N GLN A 12 -5.15 4.73 13.02
CA GLN A 12 -6.00 5.60 13.84
C GLN A 12 -5.28 6.87 14.26
N GLU A 13 -4.00 6.78 14.64
CA GLU A 13 -3.17 7.94 14.99
C GLU A 13 -3.08 8.91 13.80
N TRP A 14 -2.71 8.41 12.62
CA TRP A 14 -2.61 9.23 11.41
C TRP A 14 -3.95 9.81 10.98
N ARG A 15 -5.04 9.04 11.14
CA ARG A 15 -6.39 9.53 10.89
C ARG A 15 -6.72 10.71 11.80
N LEU A 16 -6.50 10.57 13.10
CA LEU A 16 -6.77 11.62 14.08
C LEU A 16 -5.97 12.89 13.79
N LEU A 17 -4.68 12.74 13.48
CA LEU A 17 -3.82 13.88 13.14
C LEU A 17 -4.32 14.64 11.90
N GLY A 18 -4.72 13.93 10.84
CA GLY A 18 -5.27 14.57 9.65
C GLY A 18 -6.63 15.22 9.90
N GLU A 19 -7.51 14.59 10.68
CA GLU A 19 -8.80 15.16 11.07
C GLU A 19 -8.61 16.46 11.89
N GLN A 20 -7.67 16.47 12.85
CA GLN A 20 -7.31 17.65 13.64
C GLN A 20 -6.72 18.77 12.78
N ALA A 21 -5.99 18.43 11.72
CA ALA A 21 -5.44 19.37 10.76
C ALA A 21 -6.48 19.87 9.72
N GLY A 22 -7.72 19.36 9.75
CA GLY A 22 -8.76 19.69 8.77
C GLY A 22 -8.52 19.08 7.38
N ALA A 23 -7.72 18.02 7.29
CA ALA A 23 -7.44 17.32 6.04
C ALA A 23 -8.57 16.37 5.64
N ALA A 24 -8.82 16.25 4.33
CA ALA A 24 -9.60 15.15 3.79
C ALA A 24 -8.71 13.91 3.69
N LEU A 25 -9.03 12.86 4.45
CA LEU A 25 -8.27 11.62 4.50
C LEU A 25 -9.01 10.48 3.81
N THR A 26 -8.27 9.62 3.11
CA THR A 26 -8.79 8.36 2.59
C THR A 26 -7.75 7.28 2.78
N LEU A 27 -8.13 6.19 3.47
CA LEU A 27 -7.32 4.99 3.58
C LEU A 27 -7.51 4.15 2.32
N VAL A 28 -6.39 3.74 1.70
CA VAL A 28 -6.39 2.85 0.54
C VAL A 28 -5.65 1.57 0.90
N TYR A 29 -6.34 0.44 0.82
CA TYR A 29 -5.79 -0.88 1.07
C TYR A 29 -5.37 -1.53 -0.25
N LEU A 30 -4.12 -1.98 -0.32
CA LEU A 30 -3.53 -2.65 -1.48
C LEU A 30 -3.34 -4.15 -1.14
N PRO A 31 -4.37 -5.00 -1.34
CA PRO A 31 -4.25 -6.42 -1.06
C PRO A 31 -3.29 -7.09 -2.06
N ALA A 32 -2.47 -8.01 -1.55
CA ALA A 32 -1.68 -8.95 -2.34
C ALA A 32 -1.41 -10.20 -1.50
N THR A 33 -1.35 -11.35 -2.15
CA THR A 33 -0.96 -12.61 -1.52
C THR A 33 0.55 -12.67 -1.25
N HIS A 34 0.98 -13.55 -0.36
CA HIS A 34 2.40 -13.78 -0.10
C HIS A 34 3.16 -14.12 -1.39
N ASP A 35 2.60 -15.00 -2.23
CA ASP A 35 3.26 -15.46 -3.46
C ASP A 35 3.40 -14.32 -4.48
N GLU A 36 2.38 -13.46 -4.64
CA GLU A 36 2.47 -12.28 -5.50
C GLU A 36 3.52 -11.29 -5.00
N LEU A 37 3.57 -11.04 -3.69
CA LEU A 37 4.57 -10.16 -3.09
C LEU A 37 5.98 -10.74 -3.24
N TRP A 38 6.15 -12.03 -2.97
CA TRP A 38 7.44 -12.69 -3.08
C TRP A 38 7.95 -12.72 -4.53
N GLY A 39 7.09 -13.02 -5.51
CA GLY A 39 7.48 -12.96 -6.93
C GLY A 39 8.03 -11.60 -7.34
N ARG A 40 7.34 -10.50 -6.94
CA ARG A 40 7.80 -9.13 -7.21
C ARG A 40 9.11 -8.80 -6.50
N ILE A 41 9.31 -9.30 -5.28
CA ILE A 41 10.55 -9.09 -4.50
C ILE A 41 11.70 -9.88 -5.10
N GLU A 42 11.48 -11.13 -5.52
CA GLU A 42 12.49 -11.97 -6.16
C GLU A 42 12.99 -11.33 -7.45
N GLU A 43 12.07 -10.83 -8.29
CA GLU A 43 12.42 -10.07 -9.51
C GLU A 43 13.27 -8.83 -9.19
N ARG A 44 12.90 -8.06 -8.16
CA ARG A 44 13.65 -6.88 -7.74
C ARG A 44 15.01 -7.22 -7.14
N ASN A 45 15.10 -8.33 -6.41
CA ASN A 45 16.34 -8.80 -5.80
C ASN A 45 17.42 -9.09 -6.85
N GLN A 46 17.06 -9.50 -8.07
CA GLN A 46 18.02 -9.70 -9.17
C GLN A 46 18.76 -8.41 -9.57
N GLN A 47 18.20 -7.24 -9.26
CA GLN A 47 18.79 -5.94 -9.59
C GLN A 47 19.57 -5.32 -8.43
N THR A 48 19.56 -5.95 -7.24
CA THR A 48 20.11 -5.40 -5.98
C THR A 48 21.49 -4.77 -6.16
N PHE A 49 22.38 -5.47 -6.86
CA PHE A 49 23.78 -5.08 -6.94
C PHE A 49 24.09 -4.15 -8.12
N ASP A 50 23.14 -4.01 -9.06
CA ASP A 50 23.29 -3.22 -10.29
C ASP A 50 22.44 -1.94 -10.29
N ASN A 51 21.46 -1.84 -9.39
CA ASN A 51 20.54 -0.70 -9.31
C ASN A 51 20.58 -0.08 -7.90
N PRO A 52 21.10 1.15 -7.73
CA PRO A 52 21.20 1.81 -6.42
C PRO A 52 19.84 2.14 -5.79
N ASN A 53 18.74 2.06 -6.54
CA ASN A 53 17.38 2.22 -6.02
C ASN A 53 16.75 0.90 -5.57
N THR A 54 17.52 -0.18 -5.54
CA THR A 54 17.06 -1.49 -5.06
C THR A 54 17.81 -1.90 -3.80
N MET A 55 17.10 -2.61 -2.94
CA MET A 55 17.61 -3.17 -1.70
C MET A 55 17.20 -4.63 -1.65
N TYR A 56 18.14 -5.50 -1.30
CA TYR A 56 17.84 -6.92 -1.10
C TYR A 56 16.83 -7.09 0.03
N PHE A 57 15.83 -7.94 -0.19
CA PHE A 57 14.83 -8.28 0.81
C PHE A 57 14.55 -9.78 0.80
N SER A 58 14.72 -10.45 1.94
CA SER A 58 14.58 -11.90 2.01
C SER A 58 13.13 -12.35 2.20
N GLU A 59 12.83 -13.60 1.84
CA GLU A 59 11.48 -14.16 2.06
C GLU A 59 11.16 -14.29 3.57
N SER A 60 12.17 -14.59 4.39
CA SER A 60 12.00 -14.64 5.85
C SER A 60 11.69 -13.26 6.43
N ASP A 61 12.29 -12.19 5.89
CA ASP A 61 11.90 -10.82 6.22
C ASP A 61 10.45 -10.56 5.81
N LEU A 62 10.02 -10.98 4.62
CA LEU A 62 8.63 -10.82 4.16
C LEU A 62 7.65 -11.48 5.13
N ARG A 63 7.92 -12.72 5.55
CA ARG A 63 7.08 -13.44 6.52
C ARG A 63 7.04 -12.74 7.88
N ARG A 64 8.19 -12.25 8.38
CA ARG A 64 8.27 -11.49 9.64
C ARG A 64 7.46 -10.19 9.59
N HIS A 65 7.47 -9.53 8.43
CA HIS A 65 6.70 -8.31 8.21
C HIS A 65 5.20 -8.62 8.13
N ALA A 66 4.80 -9.59 7.29
CA ALA A 66 3.40 -10.01 7.15
C ALA A 66 2.76 -10.39 8.50
N GLY A 67 3.50 -11.05 9.41
CA GLY A 67 3.01 -11.40 10.74
C GLY A 67 2.69 -10.21 11.66
N ARG A 68 3.07 -8.98 11.30
CA ARG A 68 2.75 -7.75 12.03
C ARG A 68 1.64 -6.91 11.37
N PHE A 69 1.24 -7.26 10.15
CA PHE A 69 0.28 -6.48 9.39
C PHE A 69 -1.16 -6.82 9.80
N GLU A 70 -1.92 -5.82 10.19
CA GLU A 70 -3.34 -5.92 10.50
C GLU A 70 -4.16 -5.38 9.33
N VAL A 71 -4.83 -6.29 8.61
CA VAL A 71 -5.71 -5.93 7.49
C VAL A 71 -6.80 -4.97 7.98
N PRO A 72 -7.09 -3.86 7.26
CA PRO A 72 -8.16 -2.95 7.62
C PRO A 72 -9.50 -3.65 7.81
N GLY A 73 -10.12 -3.45 8.97
CA GLY A 73 -11.40 -4.04 9.32
C GLY A 73 -12.60 -3.33 8.69
N SER A 74 -13.81 -3.89 8.88
CA SER A 74 -15.07 -3.26 8.46
C SER A 74 -15.32 -1.91 9.14
N ASP A 75 -14.77 -1.72 10.33
CA ASP A 75 -14.93 -0.52 11.15
C ASP A 75 -13.94 0.59 10.76
N GLU A 76 -13.05 0.32 9.80
CA GLU A 76 -12.10 1.27 9.24
C GLU A 76 -12.49 1.60 7.79
N PRO A 77 -13.23 2.69 7.51
CA PRO A 77 -13.59 3.06 6.14
C PRO A 77 -12.36 3.17 5.23
N HIS A 78 -12.29 2.34 4.20
CA HIS A 78 -11.17 2.28 3.26
C HIS A 78 -11.64 1.95 1.84
N LEU A 79 -10.81 2.31 0.87
CA LEU A 79 -10.94 1.88 -0.52
C LEU A 79 -10.01 0.69 -0.76
N VAL A 80 -10.49 -0.35 -1.43
CA VAL A 80 -9.65 -1.50 -1.83
C VAL A 80 -9.15 -1.27 -3.25
N HIS A 81 -7.83 -1.30 -3.44
CA HIS A 81 -7.23 -1.19 -4.75
C HIS A 81 -7.37 -2.51 -5.52
N ASP A 82 -7.99 -2.48 -6.69
CA ASP A 82 -8.29 -3.65 -7.53
C ASP A 82 -7.21 -3.95 -8.58
N GLY A 83 -6.06 -3.29 -8.48
CA GLY A 83 -4.99 -3.32 -9.49
C GLY A 83 -5.13 -2.23 -10.56
N ARG A 84 -6.19 -1.42 -10.55
CA ARG A 84 -6.42 -0.35 -11.52
C ARG A 84 -6.55 1.00 -10.83
N SER A 85 -5.59 1.88 -11.08
CA SER A 85 -5.59 3.25 -10.52
C SER A 85 -6.81 4.07 -10.95
N SER A 86 -7.35 3.84 -12.15
CA SER A 86 -8.59 4.46 -12.64
C SER A 86 -9.80 4.23 -11.73
N SER A 87 -9.98 2.99 -11.24
CA SER A 87 -11.05 2.64 -10.30
C SER A 87 -10.95 3.47 -9.02
N LEU A 88 -9.73 3.61 -8.48
CA LEU A 88 -9.47 4.38 -7.27
C LEU A 88 -9.66 5.89 -7.49
N LEU A 89 -9.12 6.44 -8.56
CA LEU A 89 -9.25 7.86 -8.90
C LEU A 89 -10.72 8.25 -9.07
N ARG A 90 -11.52 7.43 -9.75
CA ARG A 90 -12.96 7.64 -9.88
C ARG A 90 -13.67 7.62 -8.53
N ALA A 91 -13.32 6.69 -7.63
CA ALA A 91 -13.90 6.62 -6.29
C ALA A 91 -13.58 7.86 -5.44
N LEU A 92 -12.42 8.46 -5.67
CA LEU A 92 -12.00 9.72 -5.05
C LEU A 92 -12.60 10.97 -5.73
N GLY A 93 -13.42 10.80 -6.77
CA GLY A 93 -14.04 11.91 -7.50
C GLY A 93 -13.11 12.57 -8.52
N TYR A 94 -11.93 12.01 -8.78
CA TYR A 94 -11.09 12.42 -9.90
C TYR A 94 -11.57 11.73 -11.18
N GLY A 95 -11.61 12.45 -12.30
CA GLY A 95 -11.88 11.84 -13.60
C GLY A 95 -10.77 10.85 -13.98
N ASP A 96 -11.07 9.90 -14.88
CA ASP A 96 -10.05 9.04 -15.48
C ASP A 96 -8.99 9.94 -16.14
N THR A 97 -7.83 10.09 -15.49
CA THR A 97 -6.71 10.82 -16.11
C THR A 97 -6.19 9.95 -17.25
N ALA A 98 -6.18 10.52 -18.46
CA ALA A 98 -5.87 9.84 -19.72
C ALA A 98 -4.41 9.34 -19.86
N GLU A 99 -3.68 9.17 -18.77
CA GLU A 99 -2.25 8.84 -18.75
C GLU A 99 -1.94 7.43 -18.21
N SER A 100 -2.95 6.63 -17.85
CA SER A 100 -2.75 5.23 -17.42
C SER A 100 -2.69 4.20 -18.57
N ALA A 101 -2.51 4.63 -19.83
CA ALA A 101 -2.54 3.74 -20.99
C ALA A 101 -1.33 3.89 -21.94
N ARG A 102 -0.16 4.32 -21.45
CA ARG A 102 1.08 4.31 -22.22
C ARG A 102 2.19 3.55 -21.52
#